data_AF-A0A519UB81-F1
#
_entry.id   AF-A0A519UB81-F1
#
_cell.length_a   1.000
_cell.length_b   1.000
_cell.length_c   1.000
_cell.angle_alpha   90.00
_cell.angle_beta   90.00
_cell.angle_gamma   90.00
#
_symmetry.space_group_name_H-M   'P 1'
#
loop_
_entity.id
_entity.type
_entity.pdbx_description
1 polymer ?
#
loop_
_entity_poly.entity_id
_entity_poly.type
_entity_poly.pdbx_seq_one_letter_code
_entity_poly.pdbx_strand_id
1 'polypeptide(L)'
;MRQHFPTLSEQPFARTLAACTPPLLLTGTHVALTRSDLTQLVQYLGDAPELPMLDPPLYGPWALDLAHYLLHSHELAVGAIVALAAEPGTPCAPQLWALLQRLAIPYPLAERIVQARRWDLPGSPPLPDGRPGGGPAPTNTVVQQLLHQLAPPGR
;
A
#
# COMPACT_ATOMS: atom_id res chain seq x y z
N MET A 1 -23.90 -13.10 -8.56
CA MET A 1 -23.62 -11.87 -9.32
C MET A 1 -24.64 -10.78 -9.00
N ARG A 2 -25.90 -10.87 -9.48
CA ARG A 2 -26.95 -9.86 -9.20
C ARG A 2 -27.25 -9.58 -7.72
N GLN A 3 -27.06 -10.55 -6.83
CA GLN A 3 -27.22 -10.35 -5.38
C GLN A 3 -26.10 -9.51 -4.74
N HIS A 4 -24.91 -9.48 -5.33
CA HIS A 4 -23.74 -8.78 -4.77
C HIS A 4 -23.38 -7.51 -5.54
N PHE A 5 -23.67 -7.47 -6.85
CA PHE A 5 -23.45 -6.32 -7.73
C PHE A 5 -24.72 -6.11 -8.59
N PRO A 6 -25.80 -5.57 -8.01
CA PRO A 6 -27.10 -5.48 -8.68
C PRO A 6 -27.10 -4.54 -9.89
N THR A 7 -26.19 -3.57 -9.92
CA THR A 7 -26.06 -2.56 -10.98
C THR A 7 -25.00 -2.92 -12.04
N LEU A 8 -24.12 -3.88 -11.75
CA LEU A 8 -23.04 -4.27 -12.67
C LEU A 8 -23.61 -5.23 -13.72
N SER A 9 -23.52 -4.87 -14.99
CA SER A 9 -23.90 -5.78 -16.06
C SER A 9 -22.89 -6.93 -16.20
N GLU A 10 -23.34 -8.08 -16.71
CA GLU A 10 -22.52 -9.30 -16.75
C GLU A 10 -21.32 -9.18 -17.69
N GLN A 11 -21.41 -8.36 -18.74
CA GLN A 11 -20.35 -8.16 -19.73
C GLN A 11 -19.09 -7.45 -19.18
N PRO A 12 -19.18 -6.28 -18.52
CA PRO A 12 -18.04 -5.64 -17.87
C PRO A 12 -17.42 -6.54 -16.80
N PHE A 13 -18.24 -7.24 -16.02
CA PHE A 13 -17.74 -8.20 -15.02
C PHE A 13 -16.94 -9.32 -15.67
N ALA A 14 -17.48 -9.97 -16.71
CA ALA A 14 -16.81 -11.06 -17.40
C ALA A 14 -15.51 -10.59 -18.08
N ARG A 15 -15.51 -9.40 -18.69
CA ARG A 15 -14.32 -8.79 -19.29
C ARG A 15 -13.24 -8.52 -18.26
N THR A 16 -13.61 -7.96 -17.11
CA THR A 16 -12.69 -7.68 -16.01
C THR A 16 -12.18 -8.96 -15.35
N LEU A 17 -13.04 -9.94 -15.12
CA LEU A 17 -12.64 -11.24 -14.58
C LEU A 17 -11.64 -11.93 -15.53
N ALA A 18 -11.89 -11.85 -16.83
CA ALA A 18 -10.99 -12.37 -17.85
C ALA A 18 -9.66 -11.59 -17.93
N ALA A 19 -9.68 -10.26 -17.75
CA ALA A 19 -8.45 -9.45 -17.69
C ALA A 19 -7.63 -9.74 -16.42
N CYS A 20 -8.32 -9.95 -15.29
CA CYS A 20 -7.69 -10.23 -14.01
C CYS A 20 -7.15 -11.67 -13.94
N THR A 21 -7.80 -12.66 -14.58
CA THR A 21 -7.44 -14.09 -14.42
C THR A 21 -7.15 -14.48 -12.96
N PRO A 22 -8.02 -14.14 -11.98
CA PRO A 22 -7.74 -14.47 -10.59
C PRO A 22 -7.83 -15.99 -10.38
N PRO A 23 -7.04 -16.57 -9.45
CA PRO A 23 -7.16 -17.98 -9.12
C PRO A 23 -8.54 -18.26 -8.54
N LEU A 24 -9.28 -19.17 -9.18
CA LEU A 24 -10.62 -19.55 -8.76
C LEU A 24 -10.53 -20.71 -7.76
N LEU A 25 -11.10 -20.54 -6.59
CA LEU A 25 -11.28 -21.60 -5.61
C LEU A 25 -12.54 -22.40 -5.97
N LEU A 26 -12.38 -23.71 -6.16
CA LEU A 26 -13.50 -24.62 -6.36
C LEU A 26 -13.85 -25.29 -5.04
N THR A 27 -15.08 -25.12 -4.57
CA THR A 27 -15.60 -25.79 -3.37
C THR A 27 -16.92 -26.48 -3.73
N GLY A 28 -16.85 -27.76 -4.06
CA GLY A 28 -18.00 -28.50 -4.59
C GLY A 28 -18.48 -27.91 -5.92
N THR A 29 -19.75 -27.55 -6.01
CA THR A 29 -20.34 -26.85 -7.18
C THR A 29 -20.18 -25.33 -7.14
N HIS A 30 -19.47 -24.79 -6.14
CA HIS A 30 -19.26 -23.35 -5.99
C HIS A 30 -17.89 -22.94 -6.52
N VAL A 31 -17.89 -21.85 -7.30
CA VAL A 31 -16.70 -21.12 -7.69
C VAL A 31 -16.62 -19.89 -6.79
N ALA A 32 -15.51 -19.75 -6.06
CA ALA A 32 -15.26 -18.64 -5.16
C ALA A 32 -13.92 -17.95 -5.50
N LEU A 33 -13.80 -16.69 -5.10
CA LEU A 33 -12.54 -15.95 -5.13
C LEU A 33 -11.98 -15.89 -3.71
N THR A 34 -10.66 -15.84 -3.56
CA THR A 34 -10.09 -15.45 -2.28
C THR A 34 -10.52 -14.02 -1.94
N ARG A 35 -10.49 -13.66 -0.65
CA ARG A 35 -10.85 -12.30 -0.24
C ARG A 35 -9.93 -11.23 -0.86
N SER A 36 -8.65 -11.54 -1.05
CA SER A 36 -7.69 -10.65 -1.70
C SER A 36 -8.00 -10.47 -3.19
N ASP A 37 -8.28 -11.56 -3.91
CA ASP A 37 -8.59 -11.50 -5.34
C ASP A 37 -9.92 -10.78 -5.60
N LEU A 38 -10.92 -11.02 -4.74
CA LEU A 38 -12.18 -10.31 -4.79
C LEU A 38 -11.98 -8.81 -4.53
N THR A 39 -11.13 -8.44 -3.56
CA THR A 39 -10.82 -7.03 -3.28
C THR A 39 -10.18 -6.36 -4.49
N GLN A 40 -9.20 -7.02 -5.11
CA GLN A 40 -8.51 -6.52 -6.31
C GLN A 40 -9.44 -6.40 -7.52
N LEU A 41 -10.30 -7.40 -7.75
CA LEU A 41 -11.31 -7.38 -8.79
C LEU A 41 -12.28 -6.21 -8.59
N VAL A 42 -12.74 -6.00 -7.35
CA VAL A 42 -13.65 -4.90 -7.00
C VAL A 42 -12.97 -3.53 -7.14
N GLN A 43 -11.70 -3.38 -6.74
CA GLN A 43 -10.95 -2.14 -6.94
C GLN A 43 -10.77 -1.80 -8.42
N TYR A 44 -10.50 -2.79 -9.28
CA TYR A 44 -10.39 -2.56 -10.72
C TYR A 44 -11.75 -2.30 -11.38
N LEU A 45 -12.81 -2.98 -10.93
CA LEU A 45 -14.17 -2.66 -11.36
C LEU A 45 -14.60 -1.27 -10.88
N GLY A 46 -14.05 -0.77 -9.78
CA GLY A 46 -14.41 0.50 -9.17
C GLY A 46 -14.20 1.75 -10.03
N ASP A 47 -13.38 1.65 -11.08
CA ASP A 47 -13.20 2.70 -12.07
C ASP A 47 -14.25 2.63 -13.21
N ALA A 48 -15.14 1.63 -13.19
CA ALA A 48 -16.25 1.52 -14.14
C ALA A 48 -17.37 2.52 -13.79
N PRO A 49 -17.83 3.35 -14.74
CA PRO A 49 -18.85 4.38 -14.49
C PRO A 49 -20.24 3.81 -14.12
N GLU A 50 -20.40 2.49 -14.20
CA GLU A 50 -21.64 1.75 -14.02
C GLU A 50 -21.84 1.25 -12.58
N LEU A 51 -20.82 1.37 -11.72
CA LEU A 51 -20.90 0.98 -10.31
C LEU A 51 -21.33 2.16 -9.42
N PRO A 52 -22.31 1.97 -8.51
CA PRO A 52 -22.64 2.96 -7.51
C PRO A 52 -21.43 3.19 -6.62
N MET A 53 -21.26 4.43 -6.15
CA MET A 53 -20.23 4.76 -5.17
C MET A 53 -20.39 3.84 -3.95
N LEU A 54 -19.40 2.96 -3.73
CA LEU A 54 -19.39 1.99 -2.64
C LEU A 54 -19.10 2.70 -1.30
N ASP A 55 -19.61 2.16 -0.19
CA ASP A 55 -19.27 2.59 1.17
C ASP A 55 -18.71 1.38 1.95
N PRO A 56 -17.42 1.35 2.34
CA PRO A 56 -16.44 2.42 2.15
C PRO A 56 -16.06 2.61 0.66
N PRO A 57 -15.67 3.84 0.27
CA PRO A 57 -15.27 4.12 -1.11
C PRO A 57 -14.14 3.20 -1.52
N LEU A 58 -14.19 2.76 -2.77
CA LEU A 58 -13.04 2.22 -3.48
C LEU A 58 -11.87 3.18 -3.26
N TYR A 59 -10.67 2.66 -3.10
CA TYR A 59 -9.51 3.52 -2.86
C TYR A 59 -9.20 4.21 -4.18
N GLY A 60 -9.86 5.34 -4.39
CA GLY A 60 -9.71 6.13 -5.59
C GLY A 60 -8.27 6.62 -5.75
N PRO A 61 -7.94 7.22 -6.90
CA PRO A 61 -6.57 7.64 -7.23
C PRO A 61 -5.94 8.48 -6.12
N TRP A 62 -6.70 9.39 -5.49
CA TRP A 62 -6.22 10.21 -4.38
C TRP A 62 -5.83 9.42 -3.12
N ALA A 63 -6.57 8.36 -2.78
CA ALA A 63 -6.25 7.51 -1.64
C ALA A 63 -5.00 6.67 -1.93
N LEU A 64 -4.83 6.26 -3.19
CA LEU A 64 -3.65 5.53 -3.65
C LEU A 64 -2.41 6.43 -3.68
N ASP A 65 -2.53 7.66 -4.18
CA ASP A 65 -1.46 8.65 -4.16
C ASP A 65 -1.01 8.98 -2.74
N LEU A 66 -1.96 9.15 -1.82
CA LEU A 66 -1.66 9.37 -0.40
C LEU A 66 -0.99 8.14 0.23
N ALA A 67 -1.45 6.93 -0.10
CA ALA A 67 -0.84 5.70 0.39
C ALA A 67 0.61 5.57 -0.10
N HIS A 68 0.87 5.85 -1.38
CA HIS A 68 2.22 5.89 -1.93
C HIS A 68 3.09 6.93 -1.24
N TYR A 69 2.59 8.15 -1.05
CA TYR A 69 3.31 9.21 -0.36
C TYR A 69 3.73 8.77 1.05
N LEU A 70 2.82 8.13 1.79
CA LEU A 70 3.11 7.63 3.15
C LEU A 70 4.15 6.52 3.16
N LEU A 71 4.05 5.54 2.25
CA LEU A 71 5.03 4.45 2.14
C LEU A 71 6.41 4.96 1.72
N HIS A 72 6.45 5.85 0.73
CA HIS A 72 7.69 6.45 0.27
C HIS A 72 8.36 7.30 1.37
N SER A 73 7.57 8.08 2.11
CA SER A 73 8.06 8.86 3.25
C SER A 73 8.62 7.97 4.37
N HIS A 74 7.99 6.82 4.61
CA HIS A 74 8.48 5.82 5.56
C HIS A 74 9.82 5.24 5.10
N GLU A 75 9.94 4.81 3.84
CA GLU A 75 11.20 4.29 3.27
C GLU A 75 12.34 5.31 3.36
N LEU A 76 12.07 6.57 2.99
CA LEU A 76 13.04 7.66 3.10
C LEU A 76 13.47 7.90 4.55
N ALA A 77 12.53 7.89 5.49
CA ALA A 77 12.84 8.08 6.90
C ALA A 77 13.70 6.94 7.46
N VAL A 78 13.40 5.69 7.09
CA VAL A 78 14.21 4.53 7.45
C VAL A 78 15.62 4.62 6.85
N GLY A 79 15.74 5.00 5.57
CA GLY A 79 17.03 5.22 4.93
C GLY A 79 17.84 6.34 5.60
N ALA A 80 17.19 7.43 5.97
CA ALA A 80 17.81 8.54 6.70
C ALA A 80 18.28 8.11 8.11
N ILE A 81 17.49 7.31 8.83
CA ILE A 81 17.88 6.76 10.14
C ILE A 81 19.15 5.90 10.01
N VAL A 82 19.20 5.02 9.00
CA VAL A 82 20.38 4.16 8.74
C VAL A 82 21.61 5.01 8.42
N ALA A 83 21.47 6.01 7.54
CA ALA A 83 22.57 6.89 7.16
C ALA A 83 23.09 7.72 8.35
N LEU A 84 22.19 8.28 9.16
CA LEU A 84 22.56 9.06 10.35
C LEU A 84 23.23 8.19 11.42
N ALA A 85 22.79 6.95 11.60
CA ALA A 85 23.40 6.04 12.56
C ALA A 85 24.80 5.54 12.12
N ALA A 86 25.10 5.58 10.83
CA ALA A 86 26.42 5.23 10.30
C ALA A 86 27.50 6.31 10.56
N GLU A 87 27.10 7.52 10.94
CA GLU A 87 27.97 8.68 11.21
C GLU A 87 28.03 8.96 12.73
N PRO A 88 28.93 8.28 13.48
CA PRO A 88 29.03 8.48 14.92
C PRO A 88 29.51 9.89 15.27
N GLY A 89 28.71 10.63 16.04
CA GLY A 89 29.08 11.93 16.60
C GLY A 89 28.22 13.12 16.14
N THR A 90 27.27 12.93 15.22
CA THR A 90 26.32 13.98 14.83
C THR A 90 25.06 13.90 15.69
N PRO A 91 24.86 14.79 16.68
CA PRO A 91 23.64 14.78 17.48
C PRO A 91 22.44 15.10 16.59
N CYS A 92 21.43 14.23 16.61
CA CYS A 92 20.18 14.49 15.91
C CYS A 92 19.41 15.58 16.66
N ALA A 93 19.06 16.67 15.98
CA ALA A 93 18.23 17.72 16.57
C ALA A 93 16.89 17.13 17.05
N PRO A 94 16.34 17.55 18.21
CA PRO A 94 15.11 16.97 18.76
C PRO A 94 13.93 16.96 17.78
N GLN A 95 13.79 18.00 16.94
CA GLN A 95 12.75 18.10 15.93
C GLN A 95 12.94 17.09 14.79
N LEU A 96 14.19 16.89 14.35
CA LEU A 96 14.53 15.91 13.32
C LEU A 96 14.31 14.50 13.85
N TRP A 97 14.73 14.21 15.08
CA TRP A 97 14.51 12.93 15.74
C TRP A 97 13.01 12.61 15.87
N ALA A 98 12.20 13.57 16.32
CA ALA A 98 10.75 13.40 16.43
C ALA A 98 10.07 13.18 15.06
N LEU A 99 10.53 13.86 14.00
CA LEU A 99 10.05 13.65 12.64
C LEU A 99 10.39 12.25 12.13
N LEU A 100 11.64 11.82 12.30
CA LEU A 100 12.09 10.48 11.92
C LEU A 100 11.32 9.40 12.66
N GLN A 101 11.08 9.56 13.96
CA GLN A 101 10.22 8.65 14.73
C GLN A 101 8.81 8.56 14.14
N ARG A 102 8.20 9.70 13.80
CA ARG A 102 6.83 9.73 13.27
C ARG A 102 6.72 9.06 11.90
N LEU A 103 7.71 9.27 11.03
CA LEU A 103 7.72 8.72 9.68
C LEU A 103 8.16 7.25 9.63
N ALA A 104 9.01 6.82 10.58
CA ALA A 104 9.47 5.45 10.68
C ALA A 104 8.44 4.48 11.28
N ILE A 105 7.30 4.95 11.78
CA ILE A 105 6.20 4.07 12.17
C ILE A 105 5.58 3.50 10.89
N PRO A 106 5.46 2.16 10.74
CA PRO A 106 4.77 1.57 9.60
C PRO A 106 3.31 2.04 9.52
N TYR A 107 2.78 2.16 8.30
CA TYR A 107 1.38 2.52 8.05
C TYR A 107 0.65 1.36 7.37
N PRO A 108 0.11 0.38 8.14
CA PRO A 108 -0.53 -0.82 7.58
C PRO A 108 -1.70 -0.51 6.64
N LEU A 109 -2.40 0.60 6.84
CA LEU A 109 -3.47 1.02 5.95
C LEU A 109 -2.93 1.40 4.56
N ALA A 110 -1.81 2.11 4.49
CA ALA A 110 -1.19 2.49 3.22
C ALA A 110 -0.71 1.25 2.45
N GLU A 111 -0.10 0.29 3.14
CA GLU A 111 0.29 -1.01 2.55
C GLU A 111 -0.92 -1.76 2.00
N ARG A 112 -2.01 -1.82 2.78
CA ARG A 112 -3.25 -2.50 2.36
C ARG A 112 -3.89 -1.82 1.14
N ILE A 113 -3.84 -0.50 1.06
CA ILE A 113 -4.34 0.25 -0.11
C ILE A 113 -3.54 -0.11 -1.37
N VAL A 114 -2.21 -0.11 -1.28
CA VAL A 114 -1.32 -0.45 -2.40
C VAL A 114 -1.44 -1.91 -2.82
N GLN A 115 -1.55 -2.84 -1.87
CA GLN A 115 -1.72 -4.29 -2.13
C GLN A 115 -3.10 -4.63 -2.71
N ALA A 116 -4.12 -3.82 -2.38
CA ALA A 116 -5.46 -3.99 -2.92
C ALA A 116 -5.56 -3.58 -4.40
N ARG A 117 -4.55 -2.88 -4.95
CA ARG A 117 -4.50 -2.49 -6.36
C ARG A 117 -3.76 -3.54 -7.19
N ARG A 118 -4.26 -3.76 -8.41
CA ARG A 118 -3.52 -4.49 -9.44
C ARG A 118 -2.75 -3.52 -10.31
N TRP A 119 -1.45 -3.76 -10.41
CA TRP A 119 -0.51 -2.90 -11.13
C TRP A 119 -0.20 -3.41 -12.55
N ASP A 120 -0.54 -4.67 -12.79
CA ASP A 120 -0.28 -5.42 -14.02
C ASP A 120 -1.37 -5.25 -15.09
N LEU A 121 -2.42 -4.48 -14.79
CA LEU A 121 -3.57 -4.28 -15.68
C LEU A 121 -3.52 -2.94 -16.43
N PRO A 122 -4.02 -2.89 -17.68
CA PRO A 122 -4.13 -1.64 -18.44
C PRO A 122 -5.05 -0.64 -17.73
N GLY A 123 -4.64 0.63 -17.67
CA GLY A 123 -5.37 1.70 -16.97
C GLY A 123 -5.02 1.82 -15.48
N SER A 124 -4.12 0.99 -14.96
CA SER A 124 -3.53 1.20 -13.63
C SER A 124 -2.71 2.50 -13.61
N PRO A 125 -2.79 3.30 -12.54
CA PRO A 125 -1.94 4.47 -12.41
C PRO A 125 -0.47 4.04 -12.42
N PRO A 126 0.44 4.88 -12.96
CA PRO A 126 1.86 4.55 -12.98
C PRO A 126 2.36 4.34 -11.55
N LEU A 127 3.25 3.37 -11.38
CA LEU A 127 4.06 3.30 -10.17
C LEU A 127 4.90 4.59 -10.12
N PRO A 128 4.93 5.32 -8.99
CA PRO A 128 5.77 6.51 -8.88
C PRO A 128 7.24 6.15 -9.12
N ASP A 129 7.93 6.98 -9.90
CA ASP A 129 9.37 6.81 -10.16
C ASP A 129 10.16 6.96 -8.85
N GLY A 130 11.10 6.03 -8.64
CA GLY A 130 12.07 6.11 -7.55
C GLY A 130 11.80 5.15 -6.41
N ARG A 131 12.31 3.92 -6.53
CA ARG A 131 12.88 3.24 -5.37
C ARG A 131 14.18 3.93 -5.01
N PRO A 132 14.39 4.42 -3.77
CA PRO A 132 15.73 4.47 -3.22
C PRO A 132 16.22 3.01 -3.11
N GLY A 133 17.13 2.62 -3.99
CA GLY A 133 17.72 1.29 -4.05
C GLY A 133 18.74 1.04 -2.94
N GLY A 134 18.31 0.39 -1.84
CA GLY A 134 19.18 0.12 -0.69
C GLY A 134 19.02 -1.26 -0.07
N GLY A 135 18.74 -2.31 -0.86
CA GLY A 135 18.62 -3.67 -0.32
C GLY A 135 17.37 -3.90 0.54
N PRO A 136 17.30 -5.01 1.30
CA PRO A 136 16.15 -5.27 2.17
C PRO A 136 16.04 -4.18 3.24
N ALA A 137 14.87 -3.55 3.34
CA ALA A 137 14.60 -2.59 4.40
C ALA A 137 14.86 -3.24 5.77
N PRO A 138 15.51 -2.53 6.71
CA PRO A 138 15.74 -3.05 8.05
C PRO A 138 14.40 -3.38 8.73
N THR A 139 14.40 -4.42 9.56
CA THR A 139 13.20 -4.78 10.33
C THR A 139 12.82 -3.66 11.30
N ASN A 140 11.55 -3.59 11.69
CA ASN A 140 11.07 -2.58 12.64
C ASN A 140 11.93 -2.56 13.93
N THR A 141 12.35 -3.72 14.43
CA THR A 141 13.24 -3.81 15.60
C THR A 141 14.58 -3.12 15.38
N VAL A 142 15.20 -3.28 14.21
CA VAL A 142 16.45 -2.61 13.85
C VAL A 142 16.25 -1.10 13.75
N VAL A 143 15.14 -0.65 13.14
CA VAL A 143 14.79 0.77 13.06
C VAL A 143 14.63 1.39 14.45
N GLN A 144 13.95 0.70 15.38
CA GLN A 144 13.81 1.17 16.76
C GLN A 144 15.15 1.28 17.49
N GLN A 145 16.05 0.31 17.29
CA GLN A 145 17.40 0.36 17.87
C GLN A 145 18.20 1.55 17.34
N LEU A 146 18.15 1.83 16.03
CA LEU A 146 18.82 2.97 15.43
C LEU A 146 18.22 4.30 15.92
N LEU A 147 16.90 4.38 16.07
CA LEU A 147 16.23 5.55 16.65
C LEU A 147 16.63 5.83 18.10
N HIS A 148 16.94 4.79 18.88
CA HIS A 148 17.50 4.95 20.23
C HIS A 148 18.93 5.47 20.20
N GLN A 149 19.75 5.02 19.25
CA GLN A 149 21.13 5.53 19.08
C GLN A 149 21.16 7.01 18.67
N LEU A 150 20.16 7.46 17.91
CA LEU A 150 20.00 8.85 17.47
C LEU A 150 19.29 9.75 18.48
N ALA A 151 18.91 9.24 19.66
CA ALA A 151 18.18 10.02 20.64
C ALA A 151 18.98 11.24 21.10
N PRO A 152 18.37 12.44 21.17
CA PRO A 152 19.05 13.62 21.68
C PRO A 152 19.43 13.42 23.16
N PRO A 153 20.57 13.97 23.61
CA PRO A 153 21.00 13.84 25.01
C PRO A 153 20.01 14.57 25.94
N GLY A 154 19.39 13.83 26.87
CA GLY A 154 18.56 14.41 27.94
C GLY A 154 17.07 14.06 27.91
N ARG A 155 16.72 12.77 27.96
CA ARG A 155 15.43 12.31 28.50
C ARG A 155 15.66 11.42 29.71
#